data_AF-Q13KF9-F1
#
_entry.id   AF-Q13KF9-F1
#
_cell.length_a   1.000
_cell.length_b   1.000
_cell.length_c   1.000
_cell.angle_alpha   90.00
_cell.angle_beta   90.00
_cell.angle_gamma   90.00
#
_symmetry.space_group_name_H-M   'P 1'
#
loop_
_entity.id
_entity.type
_entity.pdbx_description
1 polymer ?
#
loop_
_entity_poly.entity_id
_entity_poly.type
_entity_poly.pdbx_seq_one_letter_code
_entity_poly.pdbx_strand_id
1 'polypeptide(L)'
;MAEVLVRREPSTAMPISVLSTGGACPPVSRRARADSRPVDWEKGTLLDVLIDNRPMLVNLARGFVGCASLAEDVVHDVFIKLIDFPDQDAVRQPVAYVTRMVRNASIDAFRRQSLENTYHADEDDGLHVPSPEPSPEAALLVRDTLRHVYNALDQLPPRSRAAFEMVRLREETLQSTARALDVSQTLVHFMVRDAEKHCADCLDARNRGVAGPAFCNGRARRR
;
A
#
# COMPACT_ATOMS: atom_id res chain seq x y z
N MET A 1 21.41 24.56 -24.52
CA MET A 1 21.65 24.05 -23.15
C MET A 1 20.29 23.91 -22.49
N ALA A 2 19.80 22.76 -22.05
CA ALA A 2 20.20 21.38 -22.13
C ALA A 2 18.89 20.59 -21.95
N GLU A 3 18.63 19.59 -22.78
CA GLU A 3 17.52 18.66 -22.56
C GLU A 3 18.01 17.27 -22.92
N VAL A 4 18.45 16.53 -21.89
CA VAL A 4 18.89 15.14 -21.99
C VAL A 4 17.73 14.29 -21.48
N LEU A 5 16.91 13.80 -22.41
CA LEU A 5 15.85 12.84 -22.14
C LEU A 5 16.41 11.44 -22.47
N VAL A 6 17.00 10.78 -21.49
CA VAL A 6 17.35 9.35 -21.60
C VAL A 6 16.10 8.53 -21.35
N ARG A 7 15.43 8.13 -22.43
CA ARG A 7 14.49 7.01 -22.42
C ARG A 7 15.29 5.72 -22.28
N ARG A 8 15.04 4.93 -21.23
CA ARG A 8 15.46 3.53 -21.14
C ARG A 8 14.31 2.64 -21.59
N GLU A 9 14.60 1.78 -22.56
CA GLU A 9 13.74 0.69 -23.03
C GLU A 9 13.67 -0.44 -21.98
N PRO A 10 12.54 -1.15 -21.86
CA PRO A 10 12.54 -2.51 -21.35
C PRO A 10 12.62 -3.55 -22.47
N SER A 11 13.62 -4.41 -22.29
CA SER A 11 14.02 -5.62 -22.99
C SER A 11 12.87 -6.62 -23.24
N THR A 12 12.76 -7.01 -24.51
CA THR A 12 12.50 -8.36 -25.06
C THR A 12 11.29 -9.15 -24.53
N ALA A 13 10.18 -9.01 -25.26
CA ALA A 13 9.10 -10.00 -25.30
C ALA A 13 9.50 -11.23 -26.13
N MET A 14 9.27 -12.43 -25.59
CA MET A 14 9.25 -13.70 -26.34
C MET A 14 7.80 -13.98 -26.80
N PRO A 15 7.58 -14.42 -28.05
CA PRO A 15 6.24 -14.63 -28.58
C PRO A 15 5.65 -15.95 -28.08
N ILE A 16 4.49 -15.89 -27.43
CA ILE A 16 3.63 -17.07 -27.24
C ILE A 16 2.77 -17.19 -28.48
N SER A 17 3.06 -18.23 -29.27
CA SER A 17 2.32 -18.63 -30.45
C SER A 17 0.85 -18.84 -30.15
N VAL A 18 0.03 -18.18 -30.95
CA VAL A 18 -1.42 -18.26 -31.01
C VAL A 18 -1.84 -19.64 -31.49
N LEU A 19 -2.65 -20.34 -30.70
CA LEU A 19 -3.59 -21.34 -31.22
C LEU A 19 -4.99 -20.95 -30.75
N SER A 20 -5.67 -20.23 -31.64
CA SER A 20 -7.11 -20.16 -31.71
C SER A 20 -7.60 -21.44 -32.38
N THR A 21 -8.43 -22.21 -31.68
CA THR A 21 -9.54 -22.91 -32.32
C THR A 21 -10.62 -23.10 -31.27
N GLY A 22 -11.82 -22.66 -31.61
CA GLY A 22 -12.94 -22.53 -30.69
C GLY A 22 -13.31 -23.83 -30.00
N GLY A 23 -13.45 -23.75 -28.68
CA GLY A 23 -14.27 -24.64 -27.89
C GLY A 23 -15.17 -23.74 -27.06
N ALA A 24 -16.48 -23.84 -27.28
CA ALA A 24 -17.49 -23.16 -26.49
C ALA A 24 -17.18 -23.27 -24.99
N CYS A 25 -17.19 -22.14 -24.27
CA CYS A 25 -17.34 -22.20 -22.82
C CYS A 25 -18.63 -22.98 -22.54
N PRO A 26 -18.57 -24.16 -21.90
CA PRO A 26 -19.79 -24.74 -21.36
C PRO A 26 -20.33 -23.75 -20.33
N PRO A 27 -21.65 -23.61 -20.18
CA PRO A 27 -22.21 -22.79 -19.13
C PRO A 27 -21.61 -23.26 -17.81
N VAL A 28 -21.13 -22.31 -17.00
CA VAL A 28 -20.83 -22.54 -15.59
C VAL A 28 -22.13 -23.05 -15.00
N SER A 29 -22.25 -24.38 -14.92
CA SER A 29 -23.35 -24.99 -14.22
C SER A 29 -23.21 -24.48 -12.80
N ARG A 30 -24.23 -23.76 -12.33
CA ARG A 30 -24.58 -23.81 -10.91
C ARG A 30 -24.60 -25.29 -10.59
N ARG A 31 -23.52 -25.83 -10.04
CA ARG A 31 -23.59 -27.09 -9.35
C ARG A 31 -24.65 -26.84 -8.30
N ALA A 32 -25.76 -27.54 -8.51
CA ALA A 32 -26.87 -27.62 -7.61
C ALA A 32 -26.33 -27.65 -6.18
N ARG A 33 -27.05 -27.01 -5.25
CA ARG A 33 -26.91 -27.32 -3.83
C ARG A 33 -26.82 -28.84 -3.76
N ALA A 34 -25.65 -29.35 -3.41
CA ALA A 34 -25.52 -30.76 -3.12
C ALA A 34 -26.54 -31.00 -2.02
N ASP A 35 -27.54 -31.83 -2.31
CA ASP A 35 -28.30 -32.47 -1.26
C ASP A 35 -27.27 -32.94 -0.24
N SER A 36 -27.32 -32.35 0.94
CA SER A 36 -26.58 -32.83 2.10
C SER A 36 -27.06 -34.25 2.31
N ARG A 37 -26.27 -35.22 1.83
CA ARG A 37 -26.46 -36.62 2.19
C ARG A 37 -26.50 -36.65 3.72
N PRO A 38 -27.46 -37.34 4.33
CA PRO A 38 -27.48 -37.44 5.77
C PRO A 38 -26.14 -38.03 6.19
N VAL A 39 -25.37 -37.25 6.97
CA VAL A 39 -24.10 -37.70 7.51
C VAL A 39 -24.38 -38.89 8.42
N ASP A 40 -23.99 -40.07 7.97
CA ASP A 40 -24.06 -41.31 8.70
C ASP A 40 -22.81 -41.43 9.58
N TRP A 41 -22.90 -40.88 10.78
CA TRP A 41 -21.87 -40.97 11.83
C TRP A 41 -21.58 -42.41 12.29
N GLU A 42 -22.21 -43.42 11.69
CA GLU A 42 -22.38 -44.77 12.25
C GLU A 42 -21.48 -45.88 11.70
N LYS A 43 -20.57 -45.63 10.74
CA LYS A 43 -19.30 -46.38 10.52
C LYS A 43 -18.82 -46.22 9.09
N GLY A 44 -17.55 -45.88 8.98
CA GLY A 44 -16.81 -46.07 7.74
C GLY A 44 -15.43 -46.61 8.08
N THR A 45 -15.00 -47.64 7.35
CA THR A 45 -13.74 -48.35 7.59
C THR A 45 -12.52 -47.40 7.66
N LEU A 46 -12.57 -46.25 6.99
CA LEU A 46 -11.51 -45.23 7.02
C LEU A 46 -11.59 -44.32 8.25
N LEU A 47 -12.80 -43.98 8.70
CA LEU A 47 -13.01 -43.17 9.90
C LEU A 47 -12.55 -43.92 11.15
N ASP A 48 -12.90 -45.21 11.27
CA ASP A 48 -12.47 -46.05 12.39
C ASP A 48 -10.93 -46.12 12.44
N VAL A 49 -10.30 -46.32 11.28
CA VAL A 49 -8.83 -46.34 11.17
C VAL A 49 -8.21 -45.00 11.56
N LEU A 50 -8.82 -43.87 11.19
CA LEU A 50 -8.33 -42.56 11.59
C LEU A 50 -8.45 -42.36 13.10
N ILE A 51 -9.58 -42.75 13.71
CA ILE A 51 -9.83 -42.62 15.15
C ILE A 51 -8.84 -43.48 15.94
N ASP A 52 -8.70 -44.75 15.57
CA ASP A 52 -7.81 -45.71 16.23
C ASP A 52 -6.34 -45.31 16.13
N ASN A 53 -5.94 -44.67 15.03
CA ASN A 53 -4.56 -44.26 14.76
C ASN A 53 -4.32 -42.74 14.92
N ARG A 54 -5.27 -42.00 15.50
CA ARG A 54 -5.18 -40.54 15.69
C ARG A 54 -3.84 -40.09 16.28
N PRO A 55 -3.31 -40.66 17.39
CA PRO A 55 -2.05 -40.20 17.96
C PRO A 55 -0.87 -40.37 16.99
N MET A 56 -0.84 -41.45 16.22
CA MET A 56 0.19 -41.68 15.19
C MET A 56 0.10 -40.65 14.07
N LEU A 57 -1.11 -40.37 13.60
CA LEU A 57 -1.37 -39.42 12.49
C LEU A 57 -1.07 -37.98 12.89
N VAL A 58 -1.40 -37.56 14.12
CA VAL A 58 -1.04 -36.23 14.66
C VAL A 58 0.48 -36.09 14.77
N ASN A 59 1.18 -37.13 15.25
CA ASN A 59 2.64 -37.11 15.32
C ASN A 59 3.28 -37.04 13.93
N LEU A 60 2.72 -37.74 12.93
CA LEU A 60 3.13 -37.63 11.54
C LEU A 60 2.96 -36.19 11.03
N ALA A 61 1.78 -35.60 11.21
CA ALA A 61 1.48 -34.23 10.77
C ALA A 61 2.39 -33.19 11.45
N ARG A 62 2.70 -33.38 12.74
CA ARG A 62 3.62 -32.52 13.49
C ARG A 62 5.02 -32.49 12.87
N GLY A 63 5.49 -33.61 12.29
CA GLY A 63 6.78 -33.65 11.58
C GLY A 63 6.86 -32.74 10.35
N PHE A 64 5.72 -32.34 9.78
CA PHE A 64 5.67 -31.42 8.64
C PHE A 64 5.38 -29.98 9.05
N VAL A 65 4.40 -29.77 9.93
CA VAL A 65 3.90 -28.42 10.28
C VAL A 65 4.65 -27.82 11.49
N GLY A 66 5.37 -28.63 12.26
CA GLY A 66 6.20 -28.18 13.39
C GLY A 66 5.45 -27.72 14.64
N CYS A 67 4.13 -27.50 14.55
CA CYS A 67 3.28 -27.09 15.67
C CYS A 67 2.28 -28.19 16.06
N ALA A 68 2.05 -28.37 17.37
CA ALA A 68 1.13 -29.37 17.88
C ALA A 68 -0.34 -29.05 17.57
N SER A 69 -0.77 -27.80 17.72
CA SER A 69 -2.16 -27.40 17.43
C SER A 69 -2.49 -27.55 15.94
N LEU A 70 -1.63 -27.02 15.06
CA LEU A 70 -1.83 -27.14 13.62
C LEU A 70 -1.81 -28.59 13.14
N ALA A 71 -1.03 -29.48 13.77
CA ALA A 71 -1.04 -30.90 13.46
C ALA A 71 -2.39 -31.56 13.81
N GLU A 72 -3.03 -31.13 14.90
CA GLU A 72 -4.39 -31.59 15.24
C GLU A 72 -5.44 -31.08 14.26
N ASP A 73 -5.32 -29.82 13.84
CA ASP A 73 -6.21 -29.23 12.83
C ASP A 73 -6.11 -29.96 11.49
N VAL A 74 -4.89 -30.31 11.05
CA VAL A 74 -4.69 -31.08 9.82
C VAL A 74 -5.37 -32.46 9.89
N VAL A 75 -5.28 -33.16 11.02
CA VAL A 75 -5.95 -34.45 11.18
C VAL A 75 -7.47 -34.28 11.25
N HIS A 76 -7.95 -33.19 11.86
CA HIS A 76 -9.37 -32.85 11.89
C HIS A 76 -9.92 -32.54 10.49
N ASP A 77 -9.19 -31.81 9.65
CA ASP A 77 -9.56 -31.55 8.26
C ASP A 77 -9.70 -32.85 7.45
N VAL A 78 -8.83 -33.84 7.71
CA VAL A 78 -8.93 -35.15 7.07
C VAL A 78 -10.13 -35.94 7.60
N PHE A 79 -10.43 -35.84 8.89
CA PHE A 79 -11.63 -36.43 9.48
C PHE A 79 -12.91 -35.89 8.82
N ILE A 80 -13.03 -34.57 8.65
CA ILE A 80 -14.16 -33.95 7.94
C ILE A 80 -14.26 -34.47 6.50
N LYS A 81 -13.14 -34.54 5.78
CA LYS A 81 -13.12 -35.07 4.40
C LYS A 81 -13.55 -36.52 4.30
N LEU A 82 -13.26 -37.34 5.32
CA LEU A 82 -13.65 -38.74 5.36
C LEU A 82 -15.13 -38.92 5.69
N ILE A 83 -15.72 -38.05 6.50
CA ILE A 83 -17.15 -38.06 6.78
C ILE A 83 -17.96 -37.94 5.48
N ASP A 84 -17.56 -37.04 4.59
CA ASP A 84 -18.24 -36.82 3.32
C ASP A 84 -17.78 -37.77 2.19
N PHE A 85 -16.89 -38.74 2.47
CA PHE A 85 -16.28 -39.59 1.45
C PHE A 85 -17.19 -40.77 1.09
N PRO A 86 -17.69 -40.86 -0.17
CA PRO A 86 -18.51 -41.99 -0.59
C PRO A 86 -17.67 -43.28 -0.77
N ASP A 87 -18.31 -44.43 -0.55
CA ASP A 87 -17.74 -45.77 -0.83
C ASP A 87 -16.39 -46.05 -0.13
N GLN A 88 -16.31 -45.80 1.18
CA GLN A 88 -15.11 -46.06 1.99
C GLN A 88 -14.61 -47.51 1.89
N ASP A 89 -15.52 -48.46 1.68
CA ASP A 89 -15.22 -49.90 1.60
C ASP A 89 -14.52 -50.32 0.29
N ALA A 90 -14.49 -49.45 -0.73
CA ALA A 90 -13.74 -49.70 -1.95
C ALA A 90 -12.22 -49.55 -1.76
N VAL A 91 -11.78 -48.97 -0.63
CA VAL A 91 -10.36 -48.75 -0.34
C VAL A 91 -9.71 -50.04 0.18
N ARG A 92 -8.88 -50.65 -0.67
CA ARG A 92 -8.18 -51.91 -0.37
C ARG A 92 -7.18 -51.82 0.81
N GLN A 93 -6.61 -50.64 1.07
CA GLN A 93 -5.62 -50.42 2.14
C GLN A 93 -5.96 -49.16 2.96
N PRO A 94 -6.86 -49.28 3.95
CA PRO A 94 -7.39 -48.16 4.72
C PRO A 94 -6.30 -47.32 5.42
N VAL A 95 -5.39 -47.99 6.14
CA VAL A 95 -4.32 -47.33 6.91
C VAL A 95 -3.39 -46.53 6.01
N ALA A 96 -2.95 -47.12 4.89
CA ALA A 96 -2.06 -46.45 3.95
C ALA A 96 -2.76 -45.26 3.27
N TYR A 97 -4.06 -45.39 2.99
CA TYR A 97 -4.86 -44.33 2.38
C TYR A 97 -5.01 -43.12 3.32
N VAL A 98 -5.44 -43.34 4.57
CA VAL A 98 -5.58 -42.29 5.58
C VAL A 98 -4.23 -41.63 5.88
N THR A 99 -3.17 -42.43 6.03
CA THR A 99 -1.80 -41.91 6.24
C THR A 99 -1.38 -41.00 5.08
N ARG A 100 -1.71 -41.36 3.83
CA ARG A 100 -1.43 -40.54 2.65
C ARG A 100 -2.27 -39.26 2.62
N MET A 101 -3.54 -39.32 3.02
CA MET A 101 -4.39 -38.13 3.14
C MET A 101 -3.84 -37.14 4.16
N VAL A 102 -3.47 -37.62 5.35
CA VAL A 102 -2.85 -36.78 6.39
C VAL A 102 -1.55 -36.16 5.89
N ARG A 103 -0.65 -36.96 5.30
CA ARG A 103 0.60 -36.45 4.72
C ARG A 103 0.37 -35.34 3.70
N ASN A 104 -0.58 -35.54 2.77
CA ASN A 104 -0.87 -34.54 1.75
C ASN A 104 -1.44 -33.26 2.37
N ALA A 105 -2.38 -33.39 3.31
CA ALA A 105 -2.95 -32.25 4.03
C ALA A 105 -1.87 -31.49 4.83
N SER A 106 -0.91 -32.19 5.44
CA SER A 106 0.21 -31.55 6.14
C SER A 106 1.14 -30.77 5.20
N ILE A 107 1.41 -31.29 4.00
CA ILE A 107 2.22 -30.59 2.98
C ILE A 107 1.50 -29.33 2.51
N ASP A 108 0.19 -29.40 2.29
CA ASP A 108 -0.62 -28.25 1.87
C ASP A 108 -0.69 -27.18 2.97
N ALA A 109 -0.85 -27.59 4.23
CA ALA A 109 -0.80 -26.69 5.38
C ALA A 109 0.58 -26.00 5.51
N PHE A 110 1.67 -26.76 5.38
CA PHE A 110 3.03 -26.23 5.42
C PHE A 110 3.30 -25.21 4.29
N ARG A 111 2.80 -25.48 3.07
CA ARG A 111 2.90 -24.55 1.95
C ARG A 111 2.12 -23.26 2.20
N ARG A 112 0.92 -23.36 2.78
CA ARG A 112 0.10 -22.20 3.13
C ARG A 112 0.77 -21.34 4.21
N GLN A 113 1.28 -21.97 5.26
CA GLN A 113 2.00 -21.29 6.33
C GLN A 113 3.27 -20.59 5.83
N SER A 114 3.99 -21.20 4.88
CA SER A 114 5.17 -20.57 4.26
C SER A 114 4.81 -19.28 3.50
N LEU A 115 3.65 -19.27 2.82
CA LEU A 115 3.13 -18.07 2.16
C LEU A 115 2.70 -17.03 3.17
N GLU A 116 1.93 -17.41 4.20
CA GLU A 116 1.50 -16.51 5.27
C GLU A 116 2.69 -15.86 5.97
N ASN A 117 3.73 -16.62 6.31
CA ASN A 117 4.97 -16.09 6.90
C ASN A 117 5.73 -15.13 5.96
N THR A 118 5.49 -15.16 4.65
CA THR A 118 6.07 -14.17 3.73
C THR A 118 5.31 -12.82 3.80
N TYR A 119 4.04 -12.85 4.21
CA TYR A 119 3.18 -11.67 4.33
C TYR A 119 3.06 -11.13 5.76
N HIS A 120 3.39 -11.94 6.76
CA HIS A 120 3.54 -11.49 8.14
C HIS A 120 4.87 -10.75 8.28
N ALA A 121 4.80 -9.42 8.33
CA ALA A 121 5.89 -8.61 8.87
C ALA A 121 6.01 -8.91 10.37
N ASP A 122 7.23 -9.08 10.87
CA ASP A 122 7.45 -9.31 12.30
C ASP A 122 6.94 -8.10 13.09
N GLU A 123 6.52 -8.31 14.35
CA GLU A 123 6.06 -7.21 15.21
C GLU A 123 7.13 -6.10 15.35
N ASP A 124 8.41 -6.47 15.25
CA ASP A 124 9.56 -5.56 15.21
C ASP A 124 9.58 -4.67 13.96
N ASP A 125 9.07 -5.13 12.80
CA ASP A 125 8.96 -4.30 11.60
C ASP A 125 7.95 -3.16 11.81
N GLY A 126 6.95 -3.36 12.67
CA GLY A 126 5.98 -2.35 13.06
C GLY A 126 6.57 -1.21 13.89
N LEU A 127 7.62 -1.48 14.68
CA LEU A 127 8.30 -0.48 15.51
C LEU A 127 9.15 0.50 14.70
N HIS A 128 9.51 0.14 13.47
CA HIS A 128 10.33 0.98 12.60
C HIS A 128 9.53 1.77 11.56
N VAL A 129 8.19 1.72 11.61
CA VAL A 129 7.33 2.50 10.72
C VAL A 129 7.39 3.97 11.13
N PRO A 130 7.90 4.87 10.26
CA PRO A 130 7.92 6.29 10.57
C PRO A 130 6.49 6.82 10.72
N SER A 131 6.24 7.61 11.77
CA SER A 131 4.97 8.30 11.91
C SER A 131 4.76 9.27 10.74
N PRO A 132 3.55 9.34 10.15
CA PRO A 132 3.22 10.35 9.16
C PRO A 132 3.15 11.76 9.77
N GLU A 133 3.07 11.88 11.09
CA GLU A 133 3.05 13.16 11.78
C GLU A 133 4.46 13.76 11.89
N PRO A 134 4.62 15.05 11.58
CA PRO A 134 5.90 15.73 11.78
C PRO A 134 6.25 15.76 13.28
N SER A 135 7.54 15.68 13.59
CA SER A 135 8.01 15.85 14.96
C SER A 135 7.59 17.23 15.51
N PRO A 136 7.43 17.38 16.84
CA PRO A 136 7.08 18.67 17.43
C PRO A 136 8.11 19.77 17.08
N GLU A 137 9.39 19.40 16.97
CA GLU A 137 10.45 20.29 16.51
C GLU A 137 10.23 20.74 15.06
N ALA A 138 9.94 19.80 14.15
CA ALA A 138 9.64 20.12 12.75
C ALA A 138 8.40 21.02 12.62
N ALA A 139 7.35 20.75 13.40
CA ALA A 139 6.14 21.58 13.44
C ALA A 139 6.43 23.01 13.95
N LEU A 140 7.28 23.15 14.97
CA LEU A 140 7.72 24.46 15.47
C LEU A 140 8.55 25.21 14.43
N LEU A 141 9.49 24.53 13.77
CA LEU A 141 10.30 25.12 12.71
C LEU A 141 9.43 25.66 11.58
N VAL A 142 8.44 24.88 11.12
CA VAL A 142 7.48 25.30 10.08
C VAL A 142 6.66 26.52 10.51
N ARG A 143 6.15 26.52 11.74
CA ARG A 143 5.39 27.67 12.28
C ARG A 143 6.25 28.93 12.36
N ASP A 144 7.51 28.77 12.75
CA ASP A 144 8.44 29.88 12.83
C ASP A 144 8.82 30.43 11.44
N THR A 145 9.09 29.57 10.44
CA THR A 145 9.27 30.02 9.04
C THR A 145 8.07 30.78 8.53
N LEU A 146 6.85 30.29 8.76
CA LEU A 146 5.63 30.97 8.34
C LEU A 146 5.48 32.35 8.97
N ARG A 147 5.78 32.49 10.27
CA ARG A 147 5.75 33.79 10.97
C ARG A 147 6.71 34.79 10.34
N HIS A 148 7.91 34.35 9.96
CA HIS A 148 8.89 35.21 9.32
C HIS A 148 8.47 35.65 7.92
N VAL A 149 7.90 34.75 7.12
CA VAL A 149 7.34 35.11 5.81
C VAL A 149 6.21 36.13 5.97
N TYR A 150 5.34 35.94 6.95
CA TYR A 150 4.25 36.87 7.22
C TYR A 150 4.78 38.27 7.59
N ASN A 151 5.80 38.35 8.44
CA ASN A 151 6.45 39.62 8.80
C ASN A 151 7.16 40.28 7.59
N ALA A 152 7.67 39.49 6.64
CA ALA A 152 8.22 40.03 5.39
C ALA A 152 7.09 40.59 4.50
N LEU A 153 5.96 39.88 4.41
CA LEU A 153 4.78 40.34 3.67
C LEU A 153 4.19 41.64 4.24
N ASP A 154 4.22 41.82 5.56
CA ASP A 154 3.77 43.05 6.22
C ASP A 154 4.64 44.28 5.88
N GLN A 155 5.88 44.10 5.45
CA GLN A 155 6.76 45.19 5.00
C GLN A 155 6.46 45.67 3.57
N LEU A 156 5.66 44.90 2.81
CA LEU A 156 5.29 45.30 1.46
C LEU A 156 4.26 46.42 1.44
N PRO A 157 4.27 47.26 0.39
CA PRO A 157 3.17 48.18 0.11
C PRO A 157 1.84 47.41 -0.01
N PRO A 158 0.72 47.99 0.44
CA PRO A 158 -0.57 47.30 0.49
C PRO A 158 -1.03 46.79 -0.88
N ARG A 159 -0.69 47.52 -1.96
CA ARG A 159 -0.96 47.09 -3.33
C ARG A 159 -0.18 45.83 -3.74
N SER A 160 1.10 45.76 -3.41
CA SER A 160 1.96 44.60 -3.74
C SER A 160 1.58 43.37 -2.93
N ARG A 161 1.24 43.57 -1.66
CA ARG A 161 0.68 42.52 -0.80
C ARG A 161 -0.62 41.96 -1.37
N ALA A 162 -1.58 42.82 -1.73
CA ALA A 162 -2.86 42.40 -2.29
C ALA A 162 -2.68 41.60 -3.60
N ALA A 163 -1.77 42.04 -4.48
CA ALA A 163 -1.44 41.31 -5.71
C ALA A 163 -0.88 39.90 -5.42
N PHE A 164 0.03 39.79 -4.43
CA PHE A 164 0.57 38.50 -4.01
C PHE A 164 -0.51 37.58 -3.43
N GLU A 165 -1.37 38.10 -2.54
CA GLU A 165 -2.46 37.32 -1.94
C GLU A 165 -3.46 36.80 -2.97
N MET A 166 -3.87 37.62 -3.94
CA MET A 166 -4.79 37.17 -5.00
C MET A 166 -4.16 36.07 -5.87
N VAL A 167 -2.89 36.21 -6.24
CA VAL A 167 -2.25 35.25 -7.16
C VAL A 167 -1.79 33.97 -6.45
N ARG A 168 -1.24 34.07 -5.23
CA ARG A 168 -0.62 32.94 -4.54
C ARG A 168 -1.49 32.29 -3.48
N LEU A 169 -2.35 33.05 -2.79
CA LEU A 169 -3.23 32.49 -1.76
C LEU A 169 -4.61 32.12 -2.33
N ARG A 170 -5.10 32.89 -3.31
CA ARG A 170 -6.41 32.64 -3.96
C ARG A 170 -6.30 31.99 -5.33
N GLU A 171 -5.08 31.74 -5.81
CA GLU A 171 -4.79 31.13 -7.12
C GLU A 171 -5.47 31.85 -8.30
N GLU A 172 -5.72 33.16 -8.17
CA GLU A 172 -6.34 33.95 -9.23
C GLU A 172 -5.36 34.19 -10.39
N THR A 173 -5.90 34.34 -11.60
CA THR A 173 -5.07 34.67 -12.76
C THR A 173 -4.53 36.10 -12.67
N LEU A 174 -3.35 36.32 -13.26
CA LEU A 174 -2.76 37.67 -13.37
C LEU A 174 -3.71 38.66 -14.06
N GLN A 175 -4.54 38.20 -15.00
CA GLN A 175 -5.52 39.04 -15.70
C GLN A 175 -6.67 39.47 -14.77
N SER A 176 -7.20 38.54 -13.96
CA SER A 176 -8.24 38.86 -12.96
C SER A 176 -7.72 39.86 -11.93
N THR A 177 -6.52 39.60 -11.39
CA THR A 177 -5.86 40.45 -10.39
C THR A 177 -5.59 41.85 -10.95
N ALA A 178 -5.15 41.96 -12.22
CA ALA A 178 -4.91 43.23 -12.89
C ALA A 178 -6.19 44.07 -13.02
N ARG A 179 -7.33 43.44 -13.35
CA ARG A 179 -8.64 44.10 -13.39
C ARG A 179 -9.10 44.54 -12.00
N ALA A 180 -8.89 43.71 -10.98
CA ALA A 180 -9.29 44.01 -9.60
C ALA A 180 -8.48 45.17 -8.98
N LEU A 181 -7.20 45.30 -9.33
CA LEU A 181 -6.30 46.34 -8.80
C LEU A 181 -6.18 47.59 -9.69
N ASP A 182 -6.87 47.61 -10.84
CA ASP A 182 -6.82 48.67 -11.86
C ASP A 182 -5.37 48.98 -12.32
N VAL A 183 -4.63 47.93 -12.70
CA VAL A 183 -3.23 48.01 -13.14
C VAL A 183 -2.98 47.10 -14.35
N SER A 184 -1.86 47.31 -15.04
CA SER A 184 -1.47 46.42 -16.15
C SER A 184 -1.08 45.03 -15.64
N GLN A 185 -1.37 44.00 -16.43
CA GLN A 185 -0.99 42.62 -16.13
C GLN A 185 0.52 42.47 -15.91
N THR A 186 1.32 43.20 -16.69
CA THR A 186 2.77 43.26 -16.56
C THR A 186 3.20 43.80 -15.19
N LEU A 187 2.51 44.84 -14.69
CA LEU A 187 2.81 45.41 -13.37
C LEU A 187 2.48 44.42 -12.24
N VAL A 188 1.34 43.72 -12.32
CA VAL A 188 1.00 42.65 -11.34
C VAL A 188 2.08 41.58 -11.31
N HIS A 189 2.54 41.12 -12.48
CA HIS A 189 3.62 40.14 -12.56
C HIS A 189 4.90 40.64 -11.87
N PHE A 190 5.29 41.91 -12.07
CA PHE A 190 6.43 42.50 -11.37
C PHE A 190 6.19 42.60 -9.85
N MET A 191 4.99 43.00 -9.42
CA MET A 191 4.65 43.11 -8.00
C MET A 191 4.73 41.77 -7.28
N VAL A 192 4.21 40.70 -7.88
CA VAL A 192 4.28 39.33 -7.32
C VAL A 192 5.73 38.85 -7.27
N ARG A 193 6.49 39.06 -8.34
CA ARG A 193 7.91 38.67 -8.40
C ARG A 193 8.76 39.41 -7.35
N ASP A 194 8.55 40.71 -7.19
CA ASP A 194 9.27 41.52 -6.20
C ASP A 194 8.90 41.10 -4.77
N ALA A 195 7.64 40.72 -4.53
CA ALA A 195 7.18 40.19 -3.25
C ALA A 195 7.80 38.83 -2.90
N GLU A 196 7.80 37.89 -3.85
CA GLU A 196 8.45 36.58 -3.68
C GLU A 196 9.93 36.73 -3.39
N LYS A 197 10.59 37.60 -4.14
CA LYS A 197 12.00 37.88 -3.94
C LYS A 197 12.27 38.46 -2.55
N HIS A 198 11.48 39.43 -2.11
CA HIS A 198 11.65 40.02 -0.79
C HIS A 198 11.45 38.98 0.33
N CYS A 199 10.44 38.11 0.22
CA CYS A 199 10.22 37.03 1.17
C CYS A 199 11.42 36.05 1.21
N ALA A 200 11.97 35.69 0.05
CA ALA A 200 13.16 34.84 -0.04
C ALA A 200 14.39 35.52 0.60
N ASP A 201 14.64 36.79 0.27
CA ASP A 201 15.76 37.55 0.81
C ASP A 201 15.66 37.71 2.35
N CYS A 202 14.44 37.89 2.89
CA CYS A 202 14.18 37.93 4.35
C CYS A 202 14.38 36.58 5.04
N LEU A 203 13.95 35.48 4.41
CA LEU A 203 14.18 34.12 4.93
C LEU A 203 15.67 33.76 4.93
N ASP A 204 16.40 34.13 3.88
CA ASP A 204 17.84 33.93 3.79
C ASP A 204 18.58 34.75 4.86
N ALA A 205 18.18 36.01 5.07
CA ALA A 205 18.74 36.84 6.12
C ALA A 205 18.53 36.22 7.51
N ARG A 206 17.33 35.68 7.78
CA ARG A 206 17.02 34.95 9.02
C ARG A 206 17.93 33.73 9.18
N ASN A 207 18.07 32.90 8.15
CA ASN A 207 18.91 31.71 8.20
C ASN A 207 20.39 32.05 8.43
N ARG A 208 20.83 33.25 8.03
CA ARG A 208 22.18 33.79 8.30
C ARG A 208 22.31 34.56 9.62
N GLY A 209 21.21 34.80 10.34
CA GLY A 209 21.20 35.60 11.56
C GLY A 209 21.39 37.11 11.34
N VAL A 210 21.06 37.63 10.16
CA VAL A 210 21.23 39.05 9.79
C VAL A 210 19.86 39.73 9.66
N ALA A 211 19.80 41.05 9.90
CA ALA A 211 18.59 41.83 9.66
C ALA A 211 18.15 41.72 8.20
N GLY A 212 16.83 41.54 7.99
CA GLY A 212 16.24 41.43 6.66
C GLY A 212 16.39 42.73 5.85
N PRO A 213 16.57 42.65 4.52
CA PRO A 213 16.66 43.83 3.68
C PRO A 213 15.31 44.55 3.62
N ALA A 214 15.32 45.89 3.66
CA ALA A 214 14.10 46.67 3.48
C ALA A 214 13.50 46.44 2.08
N PHE A 215 12.18 46.45 1.99
CA PHE A 215 11.50 46.33 0.71
C PHE A 215 11.75 47.57 -0.17
N CYS A 216 12.43 47.37 -1.29
CA CYS A 216 12.68 48.40 -2.28
C CYS A 216 11.76 48.20 -3.49
N ASN A 217 10.77 49.09 -3.67
CA ASN A 217 9.99 49.12 -4.90
C ASN A 217 10.94 49.22 -6.12
N GLY A 218 10.68 48.45 -7.19
CA GLY A 218 11.55 48.29 -8.38
C GLY A 218 12.03 49.57 -9.10
N ARG A 219 11.61 50.77 -8.67
CA ARG A 219 12.18 52.05 -9.10
C ARG A 219 13.55 52.37 -8.48
N ALA A 220 13.92 51.77 -7.35
CA ALA A 220 15.19 52.07 -6.65
C ALA A 220 16.43 51.35 -7.23
N ARG A 221 16.26 50.41 -8.17
CA ARG A 221 17.34 49.56 -8.71
C ARG A 221 18.16 50.18 -9.85
N ARG A 222 17.90 51.42 -10.26
CA ARG A 222 18.72 52.16 -11.23
C ARG A 222 19.57 53.23 -10.53
N ARG A 223 20.67 52.82 -9.89
CA ARG A 223 21.86 53.65 -9.65
C ARG A 223 23.08 52.76 -9.53
#